data_AF-A0A3C2EGJ9-F1
#
_entry.id   AF-A0A3C2EGJ9-F1
#
_cell.length_a   1.000
_cell.length_b   1.000
_cell.length_c   1.000
_cell.angle_alpha   90.00
_cell.angle_beta   90.00
_cell.angle_gamma   90.00
#
_symmetry.space_group_name_H-M   'P 1'
#
loop_
_entity.id
_entity.type
_entity.pdbx_description
1 polymer ?
#
loop_
_entity_poly.entity_id
_entity_poly.type
_entity_poly.pdbx_seq_one_letter_code
_entity_poly.pdbx_strand_id
1 'polypeptide(L)'
;MQNLFKVLIFSMLAVHTYSQSSPMQRADYNIIAKLDTSLREIDAQAKVLYRNNSADTLTEVWFHLWANAYSSKNSSLAKELIEAHDPSMYFLKEKELGGYTDISFRTGEQELTPHYTDDEMQIARLKLNRP
;
A
#
# COMPACT_ATOMS: atom_id res chain seq x y z
N MET A 1 -15.54 -27.93 -56.15
CA MET A 1 -14.99 -26.59 -55.83
C MET A 1 -15.76 -25.85 -54.75
N GLN A 2 -17.11 -25.80 -54.77
CA GLN A 2 -17.91 -25.08 -53.74
C GLN A 2 -17.77 -25.62 -52.29
N ASN A 3 -17.55 -26.93 -52.12
CA ASN A 3 -17.41 -27.52 -50.78
C ASN A 3 -16.02 -27.25 -50.16
N LEU A 4 -15.00 -26.97 -50.98
CA LEU A 4 -13.65 -26.66 -50.51
C LEU A 4 -13.57 -25.26 -49.89
N PHE A 5 -14.34 -24.30 -50.43
CA PHE A 5 -14.45 -22.93 -49.92
C PHE A 5 -15.13 -22.87 -48.54
N LYS A 6 -16.12 -23.75 -48.30
CA LYS A 6 -16.80 -23.87 -47.00
C LYS A 6 -15.90 -24.42 -45.90
N VAL A 7 -15.02 -25.37 -46.23
CA VAL A 7 -14.03 -25.92 -45.29
C VAL A 7 -12.97 -24.88 -44.92
N LEU A 8 -12.56 -24.04 -45.88
CA LEU A 8 -11.59 -22.97 -45.64
C LEU A 8 -12.16 -21.88 -44.69
N ILE A 9 -13.44 -21.54 -44.85
CA ILE A 9 -14.13 -20.56 -43.97
C ILE A 9 -14.30 -21.12 -42.55
N PHE A 10 -14.53 -22.43 -42.39
CA PHE A 10 -14.65 -23.05 -41.06
C PHE A 10 -13.31 -23.06 -40.29
N SER A 11 -12.18 -23.16 -40.99
CA SER A 11 -10.83 -23.07 -40.40
C SER A 11 -10.50 -21.66 -39.86
N MET A 12 -11.04 -20.61 -40.49
CA MET A 12 -10.83 -19.21 -40.06
C MET A 12 -11.64 -18.81 -38.81
N LEU A 13 -12.58 -19.64 -38.33
CA LEU A 13 -13.36 -19.37 -37.11
C LEU A 13 -12.77 -19.96 -35.82
N ALA A 14 -11.52 -20.44 -35.84
CA ALA A 14 -10.78 -20.76 -34.60
C ALA A 14 -10.32 -19.47 -33.91
N VAL A 15 -11.27 -18.71 -33.36
CA VAL A 15 -10.99 -17.55 -32.51
C VAL A 15 -10.39 -18.09 -31.22
N HIS A 16 -9.07 -17.93 -31.07
CA HIS A 16 -8.37 -18.25 -29.83
C HIS A 16 -8.76 -17.19 -28.80
N THR A 17 -9.77 -17.49 -28.00
CA THR A 17 -10.14 -16.67 -26.84
C THR A 17 -9.09 -16.91 -25.77
N TYR A 18 -8.05 -16.06 -25.73
CA TYR A 18 -7.14 -16.01 -24.59
C TYR A 18 -7.90 -15.36 -23.42
N SER A 19 -8.52 -16.17 -22.57
CA SER A 19 -8.94 -15.71 -21.25
C SER A 19 -7.68 -15.63 -20.38
N GLN A 20 -7.09 -14.45 -20.28
CA GLN A 20 -6.09 -14.19 -19.26
C GLN A 20 -6.84 -13.77 -18.00
N SER A 21 -7.01 -14.70 -17.05
CA SER A 21 -7.31 -14.30 -15.68
C SER A 21 -6.08 -13.55 -15.18
N SER A 22 -6.11 -12.22 -15.16
CA SER A 22 -5.05 -11.45 -14.51
C SER A 22 -4.92 -11.95 -13.07
N PRO A 23 -3.74 -12.37 -12.61
CA PRO A 23 -3.59 -12.88 -11.26
C PRO A 23 -3.90 -11.76 -10.25
N MET A 24 -5.10 -11.83 -9.66
CA MET A 24 -5.56 -10.86 -8.69
C MET A 24 -4.71 -10.97 -7.42
N GLN A 25 -4.00 -9.90 -7.09
CA GLN A 25 -3.26 -9.82 -5.83
C GLN A 25 -4.24 -9.72 -4.66
N ARG A 26 -3.87 -10.28 -3.51
CA ARG A 26 -4.73 -10.23 -2.32
C ARG A 26 -3.90 -9.96 -1.08
N ALA A 27 -4.36 -9.00 -0.28
CA ALA A 27 -3.83 -8.70 1.04
C ALA A 27 -4.95 -8.87 2.06
N ASP A 28 -4.82 -9.88 2.93
CA ASP A 28 -5.73 -10.10 4.03
C ASP A 28 -5.14 -9.47 5.30
N TYR A 29 -5.92 -8.62 5.98
CA TYR A 29 -5.46 -7.87 7.15
C TYR A 29 -6.15 -8.40 8.42
N ASN A 30 -5.37 -8.55 9.49
CA ASN A 30 -5.87 -8.67 10.85
C ASN A 30 -5.23 -7.55 11.68
N ILE A 31 -6.05 -6.63 12.17
CA ILE A 31 -5.61 -5.44 12.90
C ILE A 31 -6.22 -5.47 14.29
N ILE A 32 -5.36 -5.40 15.30
CA ILE A 32 -5.75 -5.25 16.70
C ILE A 32 -5.25 -3.89 17.13
N ALA A 33 -6.14 -3.03 17.62
CA ALA A 33 -5.80 -1.69 18.05
C ALA A 33 -6.50 -1.34 19.36
N LYS A 34 -5.83 -0.54 20.19
CA LYS A 34 -6.33 -0.02 21.45
C LYS A 34 -6.14 1.49 21.49
N LEU A 35 -7.23 2.21 21.73
CA LEU A 35 -7.20 3.65 21.97
C LEU A 35 -6.93 3.91 23.46
N ASP A 36 -5.90 4.70 23.75
CA ASP A 36 -5.67 5.29 25.06
C ASP A 36 -6.03 6.77 25.02
N THR A 37 -7.18 7.13 25.60
CA THR A 37 -7.66 8.52 25.59
C THR A 37 -6.91 9.42 26.57
N SER A 38 -6.23 8.84 27.56
CA SER A 38 -5.45 9.62 28.53
C SER A 38 -4.13 10.09 27.92
N LEU A 39 -3.50 9.21 27.14
CA LEU A 39 -2.28 9.50 26.37
C LEU A 39 -2.58 10.12 25.00
N ARG A 40 -3.82 9.97 24.50
CA ARG A 40 -4.26 10.34 23.14
C ARG A 40 -3.49 9.58 22.06
N GLU A 41 -3.25 8.30 22.31
CA GLU A 41 -2.45 7.42 21.45
C GLU A 41 -3.28 6.21 21.02
N ILE A 42 -2.89 5.61 19.90
CA ILE A 42 -3.41 4.32 19.44
C ILE A 42 -2.23 3.36 19.39
N ASP A 43 -2.28 2.32 20.22
CA ASP A 43 -1.38 1.17 20.11
C ASP A 43 -2.02 0.15 19.17
N ALA A 44 -1.31 -0.27 18.12
CA ALA A 44 -1.85 -1.14 17.10
C ALA A 44 -0.82 -2.14 16.57
N GLN A 45 -1.30 -3.35 16.29
CA GLN A 45 -0.58 -4.37 15.55
C GLN A 45 -1.41 -4.79 14.33
N ALA A 46 -0.80 -4.74 13.15
CA ALA A 46 -1.39 -5.25 11.91
C ALA A 46 -0.60 -6.46 11.40
N LYS A 47 -1.29 -7.57 11.17
CA LYS A 47 -0.77 -8.73 10.43
C LYS A 47 -1.35 -8.72 9.02
N VAL A 48 -0.47 -8.79 8.03
CA VAL A 48 -0.84 -8.81 6.61
C VAL A 48 -0.43 -10.14 6.01
N LEU A 49 -1.39 -10.89 5.49
CA LEU A 49 -1.13 -12.06 4.65
C LEU A 49 -1.27 -11.63 3.18
N TYR A 50 -0.13 -11.44 2.52
CA TYR A 50 -0.08 -11.07 1.12
C TYR A 50 0.08 -12.32 0.24
N ARG A 51 -0.74 -12.42 -0.81
CA ARG A 51 -0.67 -13.50 -1.81
C ARG A 51 -0.18 -12.90 -3.13
N ASN A 52 1.08 -13.16 -3.44
CA ASN A 52 1.64 -12.83 -4.75
C ASN A 52 1.19 -13.87 -5.78
N ASN A 53 0.27 -13.51 -6.65
CA ASN A 53 -0.20 -14.39 -7.72
C ASN A 53 0.50 -14.11 -9.07
N SER A 54 1.45 -13.16 -9.13
CA SER A 54 2.17 -12.88 -10.37
C SER A 54 3.21 -13.97 -10.68
N ALA A 55 3.70 -13.99 -11.92
CA ALA A 55 4.82 -14.83 -12.29
C ALA A 55 6.17 -14.30 -11.75
N ASP A 56 6.20 -13.02 -11.35
CA ASP A 56 7.39 -12.35 -10.87
C ASP A 56 7.58 -12.60 -9.37
N THR A 57 8.84 -12.72 -8.95
CA THR A 57 9.17 -12.82 -7.53
C THR A 57 8.95 -11.47 -6.86
N LEU A 58 8.19 -11.46 -5.75
CA LEU A 58 8.00 -10.27 -4.93
C LEU A 58 9.23 -10.05 -4.06
N THR A 59 10.01 -9.02 -4.37
CA THR A 59 11.26 -8.71 -3.65
C THR A 59 11.10 -7.60 -2.61
N GLU A 60 10.02 -6.81 -2.71
CA GLU A 60 9.74 -5.71 -1.81
C GLU A 60 8.24 -5.42 -1.73
N VAL A 61 7.83 -4.83 -0.61
CA VAL A 61 6.47 -4.32 -0.38
C VAL A 61 6.53 -2.90 0.14
N TRP A 62 5.49 -2.13 -0.17
CA TRP A 62 5.43 -0.71 0.14
C TRP A 62 4.21 -0.46 1.03
N PHE A 63 4.39 0.35 2.07
CA PHE A 63 3.34 0.72 3.01
C PHE A 63 3.22 2.24 3.09
N HIS A 64 1.98 2.73 2.99
CA HIS A 64 1.66 4.12 3.30
C HIS A 64 1.60 4.31 4.81
N LEU A 65 2.26 5.35 5.29
CA LEU A 65 2.31 5.82 6.67
C LEU A 65 1.72 7.24 6.75
N TRP A 66 0.51 7.41 6.22
CA TRP A 66 -0.13 8.72 6.06
C TRP A 66 -0.33 9.51 7.35
N ALA A 67 -0.35 8.87 8.52
CA ALA A 67 -0.39 9.64 9.77
C ALA A 67 0.80 10.60 9.89
N ASN A 68 1.96 10.29 9.29
CA ASN A 68 3.13 11.16 9.27
C ASN A 68 2.92 12.45 8.47
N ALA A 69 1.92 12.52 7.58
CA ALA A 69 1.53 13.78 6.94
C ALA A 69 1.07 14.83 7.98
N TYR A 70 0.59 14.39 9.13
CA TYR A 70 0.16 15.24 10.25
C TYR A 70 1.27 15.55 11.26
N SER A 71 2.50 15.10 11.02
CA SER A 71 3.62 15.20 11.98
C SER A 71 4.20 16.59 12.15
N SER A 72 3.95 17.49 11.20
CA SER A 72 4.56 18.81 11.18
C SER A 72 3.67 19.80 10.46
N LYS A 73 3.64 21.04 10.97
CA LYS A 73 2.99 22.17 10.30
C LYS A 73 3.66 22.60 8.99
N ASN A 74 4.81 22.02 8.67
CA ASN A 74 5.55 22.27 7.44
C ASN A 74 5.50 21.08 6.47
N SER A 75 4.70 20.05 6.79
CA SER A 75 4.53 18.88 5.93
C SER A 75 3.92 19.27 4.58
N SER A 76 4.02 18.36 3.62
CA SER A 76 3.38 18.51 2.31
C SER A 76 1.87 18.72 2.47
N LEU A 77 1.22 17.96 3.35
CA LEU A 77 -0.19 18.14 3.69
C LEU A 77 -0.49 19.52 4.27
N ALA A 78 0.35 20.02 5.19
CA ALA A 78 0.14 21.35 5.77
C ALA A 78 0.21 22.45 4.72
N LYS A 79 1.10 22.33 3.74
CA LYS A 79 1.21 23.26 2.60
C LYS A 79 -0.03 23.18 1.71
N GLU A 80 -0.47 21.97 1.37
CA GLU A 80 -1.68 21.75 0.57
C GLU A 80 -2.93 22.35 1.23
N LEU A 81 -3.08 22.21 2.55
CA LEU A 81 -4.20 22.80 3.28
C LEU A 81 -4.16 24.33 3.23
N ILE A 82 -2.99 24.95 3.37
CA ILE A 82 -2.85 26.41 3.24
C ILE A 82 -3.19 26.89 1.83
N GLU A 83 -2.76 26.16 0.79
CA GLU A 83 -3.12 26.45 -0.60
C GLU A 83 -4.64 26.32 -0.83
N ALA A 84 -5.28 25.38 -0.15
CA ALA A 84 -6.72 25.18 -0.15
C ALA A 84 -7.50 26.18 0.75
N HIS A 85 -6.83 27.21 1.28
CA HIS A 85 -7.40 28.20 2.21
C HIS A 85 -7.91 27.61 3.54
N ASP A 86 -7.35 26.49 3.99
CA ASP A 86 -7.60 25.88 5.30
C ASP A 86 -6.38 26.02 6.23
N PRO A 87 -6.39 26.97 7.18
CA PRO A 87 -5.30 27.16 8.13
C PRO A 87 -5.43 26.28 9.38
N SER A 88 -6.35 25.31 9.43
CA SER A 88 -6.61 24.49 10.61
C SER A 88 -5.34 23.88 11.22
N MET A 89 -4.49 23.29 10.37
CA MET A 89 -3.25 22.64 10.81
C MET A 89 -2.20 23.64 11.31
N TYR A 90 -2.16 24.85 10.76
CA TYR A 90 -1.22 25.90 11.17
C TYR A 90 -1.39 26.29 12.65
N PHE A 91 -2.63 26.29 13.14
CA PHE A 91 -2.97 26.71 14.51
C PHE A 91 -2.87 25.58 15.55
N LEU A 92 -2.62 24.33 15.15
CA LEU A 92 -2.48 23.21 16.09
C LEU A 92 -1.30 23.44 17.05
N LYS A 93 -1.37 22.93 18.27
CA LYS A 93 -0.18 22.82 19.15
C LYS A 93 0.60 21.58 18.78
N GLU A 94 1.88 21.51 19.14
CA GLU A 94 2.71 20.32 18.90
C GLU A 94 2.07 19.03 19.42
N LYS A 95 1.45 19.08 20.62
CA LYS A 95 0.72 17.95 21.21
C LYS A 95 -0.59 17.57 20.50
N GLU A 96 -0.98 18.30 19.47
CA GLU A 96 -2.18 18.06 18.66
C GLU A 96 -1.81 17.57 17.25
N LEU A 97 -0.51 17.59 16.91
CA LEU A 97 0.00 16.95 15.70
C LEU A 97 -0.07 15.43 15.85
N GLY A 98 -0.15 14.76 14.70
CA GLY A 98 -0.24 13.30 14.61
C GLY A 98 1.07 12.67 14.16
N GLY A 99 1.03 11.37 13.86
CA GLY A 99 2.18 10.65 13.32
C GLY A 99 2.40 9.31 14.01
N TYR A 100 3.30 8.52 13.44
CA TYR A 100 3.80 7.31 14.07
C TYR A 100 4.98 7.67 14.97
N THR A 101 4.94 7.26 16.24
CA THR A 101 6.03 7.47 17.19
C THR A 101 6.92 6.24 17.33
N ASP A 102 6.33 5.04 17.25
CA ASP A 102 7.03 3.77 17.24
C ASP A 102 6.42 2.88 16.15
N ILE A 103 7.25 2.49 15.17
CA ILE A 103 6.83 1.60 14.10
C ILE A 103 7.96 0.62 13.78
N SER A 104 7.60 -0.66 13.75
CA SER A 104 8.50 -1.73 13.36
C SER A 104 7.81 -2.69 12.40
N PHE A 105 8.58 -3.27 11.50
CA PHE A 105 8.09 -4.19 10.48
C PHE A 105 8.78 -5.54 10.65
N ARG A 106 8.03 -6.62 10.54
CA ARG A 106 8.56 -7.98 10.68
C ARG A 106 7.95 -8.94 9.68
N THR A 107 8.75 -9.90 9.24
CA THR A 107 8.30 -11.08 8.49
C THR A 107 8.67 -12.34 9.27
N GLY A 108 7.67 -13.04 9.79
CA GLY A 108 7.88 -14.09 10.79
C GLY A 108 8.65 -13.55 12.00
N GLU A 109 9.78 -14.15 12.31
CA GLU A 109 10.65 -13.71 13.41
C GLU A 109 11.66 -12.62 13.01
N GLN A 110 11.81 -12.31 11.72
CA GLN A 110 12.83 -11.39 11.23
C GLN A 110 12.31 -9.95 11.15
N GLU A 111 13.09 -9.01 11.66
CA GLU A 111 12.83 -7.58 11.54
C GLU A 111 13.24 -7.05 10.16
N LEU A 112 12.46 -6.10 9.64
CA LEU A 112 12.66 -5.45 8.35
C LEU A 112 12.99 -3.97 8.58
N THR A 113 14.09 -3.50 8.00
CA THR A 113 14.46 -2.09 8.03
C THR A 113 13.74 -1.34 6.90
N PRO A 114 12.88 -0.35 7.20
CA PRO A 114 12.22 0.44 6.18
C PRO A 114 13.19 1.40 5.51
N HIS A 115 13.06 1.54 4.19
CA HIS A 115 13.61 2.64 3.44
C HIS A 115 12.49 3.62 3.09
N TYR A 116 12.57 4.85 3.58
CA TYR A 116 11.57 5.88 3.31
C TYR A 116 11.84 6.59 1.98
N THR A 117 10.77 6.98 1.28
CA THR A 117 10.87 7.68 -0.02
C THR A 117 11.11 9.17 0.10
N ASP A 118 10.86 9.72 1.28
CA ASP A 118 10.92 11.15 1.59
C ASP A 118 11.31 11.35 3.06
N ASP A 119 11.68 12.58 3.39
CA ASP A 119 12.03 12.99 4.76
C ASP A 119 10.81 13.01 5.70
N GLU A 120 9.60 13.05 5.15
CA GLU A 120 8.35 13.00 5.90
C GLU A 120 7.95 11.57 6.28
N MET A 121 8.73 10.57 5.83
CA MET A 121 8.55 9.15 6.13
C MET A 121 7.12 8.65 5.86
N GLN A 122 6.47 9.17 4.82
CA GLN A 122 5.07 8.84 4.52
C GLN A 122 4.91 7.53 3.76
N ILE A 123 5.97 6.99 3.15
CA ILE A 123 5.94 5.71 2.45
C ILE A 123 7.17 4.90 2.85
N ALA A 124 6.94 3.73 3.42
CA ALA A 124 7.98 2.78 3.80
C ALA A 124 8.11 1.69 2.73
N ARG A 125 9.30 1.54 2.15
CA ARG A 125 9.66 0.41 1.29
C ARG A 125 10.40 -0.64 2.10
N LEU A 126 9.89 -1.86 2.11
CA LEU A 126 10.45 -3.00 2.83
C LEU A 126 10.98 -4.03 1.84
N LYS A 127 12.28 -4.31 1.90
CA LYS A 127 12.86 -5.44 1.17
C LYS A 127 12.50 -6.74 1.89
N LEU A 128 11.97 -7.71 1.13
CA LEU A 128 11.63 -9.02 1.66
C LEU A 128 12.88 -9.91 1.64
N ASN A 129 13.13 -10.59 2.75
CA ASN A 129 14.30 -11.47 2.89
C ASN A 129 14.09 -12.84 2.23
N ARG A 130 12.84 -13.15 1.85
CA ARG A 130 12.43 -14.38 1.18
C ARG A 130 11.34 -14.05 0.16
N PRO A 131 11.33 -14.74 -0.99
CA PRO A 131 10.25 -14.67 -1.96
C PRO A 131 8.92 -15.16 -1.38
#